data_AF-A0A819TMK0-F1
#
_entry.id   AF-A0A819TMK0-F1
#
_cell.length_a   1.000
_cell.length_b   1.000
_cell.length_c   1.000
_cell.angle_alpha   90.00
_cell.angle_beta   90.00
_cell.angle_gamma   90.00
#
_symmetry.space_group_name_H-M   'P 1'
#
loop_
_entity.id
_entity.type
_entity.pdbx_description
1 polymer ?
#
loop_
_entity_poly.entity_id
_entity_poly.type
_entity_poly.pdbx_seq_one_letter_code
_entity_poly.pdbx_strand_id
1 'polypeptide(L)'
;MLEVQLSSAIVEASFNRLCSIVHHTKPFLRTKKWTTICIIRQWSNGIILTIPIILFNESNCGEQLWKRIYKYVIVIIIPSIICLMNNMMIFKYVRSSTNRVQTSLEDAKNNQHQHQRLSRRDLH
;
A
#
# COMPACT_ATOMS: atom_id res chain seq x y z
N MET A 1 3.39 -17.33 17.02
CA MET A 1 2.33 -16.30 17.11
C MET A 1 2.87 -14.91 16.76
N LEU A 2 3.94 -14.43 17.42
CA LEU A 2 4.53 -13.11 17.17
C LEU A 2 4.92 -12.88 15.69
N GLU A 3 5.50 -13.89 15.03
CA GLU A 3 5.90 -13.78 13.61
C GLU A 3 4.73 -13.51 12.65
N VAL A 4 3.57 -14.15 12.88
CA VAL A 4 2.34 -13.94 12.08
C VAL A 4 1.77 -12.54 12.33
N GLN A 5 1.86 -12.06 13.57
CA GLN A 5 1.42 -10.72 13.92
C GLN A 5 2.33 -9.64 13.33
N LEU A 6 3.65 -9.88 13.32
CA LEU A 6 4.62 -8.97 12.73
C LEU A 6 4.45 -8.88 11.21
N SER A 7 4.31 -10.02 10.52
CA SER A 7 4.14 -10.03 9.07
C SER A 7 2.84 -9.35 8.62
N SER A 8 1.74 -9.61 9.33
CA SER A 8 0.46 -8.93 9.09
C SER A 8 0.50 -7.43 9.40
N ALA A 9 1.28 -7.01 10.41
CA ALA A 9 1.51 -5.59 10.71
C ALA A 9 2.18 -4.86 9.54
N ILE A 10 3.20 -5.47 8.94
CA ILE A 10 3.94 -4.89 7.82
C ILE A 10 3.02 -4.74 6.61
N VAL A 11 2.18 -5.75 6.34
CA VAL A 11 1.19 -5.69 5.26
C VAL A 11 0.20 -4.55 5.49
N GLU A 12 -0.40 -4.45 6.68
CA GLU A 12 -1.38 -3.39 6.94
C GLU A 12 -0.76 -2.01 7.00
N ALA A 13 0.47 -1.86 7.49
CA ALA A 13 1.20 -0.61 7.40
C ALA A 13 1.43 -0.21 5.92
N SER A 14 1.80 -1.16 5.06
CA SER A 14 2.00 -0.91 3.63
C SER A 14 0.68 -0.54 2.92
N PHE A 15 -0.42 -1.18 3.30
CA PHE A 15 -1.75 -0.90 2.76
C PHE A 15 -2.26 0.46 3.22
N ASN A 16 -2.13 0.77 4.52
CA ASN A 16 -2.47 2.09 5.06
C ASN A 16 -1.68 3.21 4.36
N ARG A 17 -0.40 2.97 4.09
CA ARG A 17 0.45 3.90 3.32
C ARG A 17 -0.06 4.05 1.87
N LEU A 18 -0.39 2.95 1.20
CA LEU A 18 -0.99 2.98 -0.14
C LEU A 18 -2.27 3.82 -0.16
N CYS A 19 -3.21 3.54 0.74
CA CYS A 19 -4.47 4.29 0.85
C CYS A 19 -4.23 5.78 1.10
N SER A 20 -3.30 6.11 1.99
CA SER A 20 -2.97 7.49 2.32
C SER A 20 -2.36 8.26 1.14
N ILE A 21 -1.56 7.61 0.31
CA ILE A 21 -0.90 8.24 -0.85
C ILE A 21 -1.86 8.35 -2.05
N VAL A 22 -2.50 7.24 -2.41
CA VAL A 22 -3.35 7.17 -3.62
C VAL A 22 -4.66 7.92 -3.44
N HIS A 23 -5.25 7.85 -2.25
CA HIS A 23 -6.54 8.47 -1.93
C HIS A 23 -6.39 9.66 -0.98
N HIS A 24 -5.32 10.44 -1.14
CA HIS A 24 -5.06 11.65 -0.35
C HIS A 24 -6.21 12.67 -0.36
N THR A 25 -7.09 12.61 -1.37
CA THR A 25 -8.29 13.46 -1.51
C THR A 25 -9.44 13.07 -0.57
N LYS A 26 -9.45 11.87 0.01
CA LYS A 26 -10.51 11.43 0.93
C LYS A 26 -10.09 11.68 2.39
N PRO A 27 -10.69 12.66 3.09
CA PRO A 27 -10.30 13.01 4.46
C PRO A 27 -10.52 11.87 5.47
N PHE A 28 -11.46 10.96 5.19
CA PHE A 28 -11.74 9.79 6.01
C PHE A 28 -10.51 8.91 6.23
N LEU A 29 -9.70 8.68 5.19
CA LEU A 29 -8.53 7.80 5.25
C LEU A 29 -7.35 8.39 6.03
N ARG A 30 -7.41 9.69 6.38
CA ARG A 30 -6.43 10.38 7.22
C ARG A 30 -6.83 10.42 8.70
N THR A 31 -8.05 10.04 9.04
CA THR A 31 -8.50 10.10 10.44
C THR A 31 -7.91 8.97 11.27
N LYS A 32 -7.65 9.24 12.56
CA LYS A 32 -7.24 8.22 13.55
C LYS A 32 -8.21 7.02 13.57
N LYS A 33 -9.49 7.25 13.25
CA LYS A 33 -10.53 6.22 13.14
C LYS A 33 -10.17 5.16 12.10
N TRP A 34 -9.64 5.55 10.94
CA TRP A 34 -9.20 4.60 9.91
C TRP A 34 -8.04 3.73 10.41
N THR A 35 -7.04 4.33 11.03
CA THR A 35 -5.93 3.59 11.63
C THR A 35 -6.40 2.61 12.71
N THR A 36 -7.37 3.01 13.55
CA THR A 36 -7.97 2.10 14.54
C THR A 36 -8.69 0.91 13.88
N ILE A 37 -9.43 1.15 12.78
CA ILE A 37 -10.08 0.07 12.02
C ILE A 37 -9.03 -0.89 11.44
N CYS A 38 -7.93 -0.38 10.88
CA CYS A 38 -6.82 -1.20 10.39
C CYS A 38 -6.20 -2.05 11.49
N ILE A 39 -5.98 -1.49 12.68
CA ILE A 39 -5.44 -2.23 13.83
C ILE A 39 -6.41 -3.34 14.24
N ILE A 40 -7.70 -3.04 14.42
CA ILE A 40 -8.71 -4.05 14.80
C ILE A 40 -8.75 -5.19 13.77
N ARG A 41 -8.72 -4.85 12.48
CA ARG A 41 -8.70 -5.83 11.39
C ARG A 41 -7.43 -6.68 11.39
N GLN A 42 -6.28 -6.08 11.70
CA GLN A 42 -5.02 -6.83 11.81
C GLN A 42 -5.10 -7.88 12.92
N TRP A 43 -5.63 -7.51 14.08
CA TRP A 43 -5.80 -8.43 15.22
C TRP A 43 -6.79 -9.55 14.90
N SER A 44 -7.92 -9.25 14.28
CA SER A 44 -8.90 -10.28 13.91
C SER A 44 -8.33 -11.29 12.90
N ASN A 45 -7.64 -10.81 11.87
CA ASN A 45 -6.95 -11.69 10.90
C ASN A 45 -5.86 -12.52 11.57
N GLY A 46 -5.08 -11.94 12.48
CA GLY A 46 -4.05 -12.66 13.23
C GLY A 46 -4.63 -13.83 14.04
N ILE A 47 -5.78 -13.63 14.69
CA ILE A 47 -6.48 -14.69 15.42
C ILE A 47 -6.96 -15.78 14.47
N ILE A 48 -7.66 -15.41 13.39
CA ILE A 48 -8.21 -16.35 12.40
C ILE A 48 -7.11 -17.24 11.81
N LEU A 49 -5.98 -16.67 11.43
CA LEU A 49 -4.85 -17.41 10.84
C LEU A 49 -4.11 -18.30 11.85
N THR A 50 -4.26 -18.04 13.15
CA THR A 50 -3.62 -18.84 14.20
C THR A 50 -4.49 -20.02 14.65
N ILE A 51 -5.82 -19.96 14.46
CA ILE A 51 -6.76 -21.03 14.84
C ILE A 51 -6.36 -22.40 14.26
N PRO A 52 -6.08 -22.56 12.95
CA PRO A 52 -5.68 -23.84 12.38
C PRO A 52 -4.42 -24.39 13.05
N ILE A 53 -3.45 -23.54 13.33
CA ILE A 53 -2.17 -23.94 13.92
C ILE A 53 -2.38 -24.54 15.32
N ILE A 54 -3.30 -23.98 16.10
CA ILE A 54 -3.63 -24.47 17.45
C ILE A 54 -4.42 -25.77 17.35
N LEU A 55 -5.43 -25.84 16.48
CA LEU A 55 -6.30 -27.01 16.35
C LEU A 55 -5.57 -28.24 15.80
N PHE A 56 -4.60 -28.06 14.90
CA PHE A 56 -3.84 -29.17 14.34
C PHE A 56 -2.68 -29.62 15.24
N ASN A 57 -2.42 -28.99 16.39
CA ASN A 57 -1.19 -29.25 17.14
C ASN A 57 -1.08 -30.67 17.73
N GLU A 58 -2.18 -31.44 17.79
CA GLU A 58 -2.23 -32.75 18.46
C GLU A 58 -2.11 -34.00 17.55
N SER A 59 -2.13 -33.88 16.22
CA SER A 59 -2.13 -35.05 15.34
C SER A 59 -0.79 -35.29 14.62
N ASN A 60 -0.22 -36.48 14.87
CA ASN A 60 0.69 -37.31 14.07
C ASN A 60 1.94 -36.70 13.39
N CYS A 61 3.05 -37.45 13.49
CA CYS A 61 4.41 -37.14 13.05
C CYS A 61 4.56 -36.63 11.59
N GLY A 62 3.63 -36.95 10.68
CA GLY A 62 3.63 -36.48 9.28
C GLY A 62 3.09 -35.06 9.05
N GLU A 63 2.33 -34.49 10.00
CA GLU A 63 1.74 -33.15 9.84
C GLU A 63 2.74 -31.99 10.04
N GLN A 64 3.94 -32.28 10.55
CA GLN A 64 4.92 -31.24 10.88
C GLN A 64 5.44 -30.50 9.63
N LEU A 65 5.61 -31.20 8.50
CA LEU A 65 6.05 -30.58 7.25
C LEU A 65 4.97 -29.64 6.69
N TRP A 66 3.71 -30.07 6.70
CA TRP A 66 2.58 -29.27 6.23
C TRP A 66 2.40 -28.00 7.06
N LYS A 67 2.50 -28.11 8.40
CA LYS A 67 2.48 -26.96 9.32
C LYS A 67 3.63 -25.98 9.02
N ARG A 68 4.83 -26.48 8.74
CA ARG A 68 5.99 -25.66 8.40
C ARG A 68 5.80 -24.93 7.05
N ILE A 69 5.30 -25.63 6.03
CA ILE A 69 4.98 -25.03 4.72
C ILE A 69 3.90 -23.97 4.87
N TYR A 70 2.80 -24.29 5.55
CA TYR A 70 1.69 -23.37 5.83
C TYR A 70 2.18 -22.09 6.51
N LYS A 71 3.00 -22.24 7.56
CA LYS A 71 3.61 -21.11 8.26
C LYS A 71 4.49 -20.27 7.32
N TYR A 72 5.33 -20.90 6.51
CA TYR A 72 6.18 -20.19 5.53
C TYR A 72 5.36 -19.38 4.52
N VAL A 73 4.31 -19.99 3.97
CA VAL A 73 3.44 -19.34 2.97
C VAL A 73 2.75 -18.12 3.57
N ILE A 74 2.17 -18.25 4.77
CA ILE A 74 1.38 -17.18 5.40
C ILE A 74 2.25 -16.10 6.04
N VAL A 75 3.41 -16.44 6.59
CA VAL A 75 4.26 -15.47 7.28
C VAL A 75 5.18 -14.75 6.31
N ILE A 76 5.62 -15.40 5.24
CA ILE A 76 6.68 -14.87 4.37
C ILE A 76 6.15 -14.61 2.96
N ILE A 77 5.61 -15.62 2.28
CA ILE A 77 5.29 -15.51 0.84
C ILE A 77 4.13 -14.53 0.61
N ILE A 78 2.99 -14.75 1.27
CA ILE A 78 1.79 -13.92 1.09
C ILE A 78 2.08 -12.45 1.48
N PRO A 79 2.66 -12.15 2.66
CA PRO A 79 2.99 -10.79 3.05
C PRO A 79 3.95 -10.10 2.08
N SER A 80 4.98 -10.82 1.61
CA SER A 80 5.95 -10.26 0.66
C SER A 80 5.30 -9.89 -0.67
N ILE A 81 4.45 -10.76 -1.22
CA ILE A 81 3.72 -10.49 -2.47
C ILE A 81 2.81 -9.27 -2.30
N ILE A 82 2.04 -9.20 -1.21
CA ILE A 82 1.13 -8.07 -0.98
C ILE A 82 1.92 -6.77 -0.81
N CYS A 83 3.02 -6.77 -0.04
CA CYS A 83 3.88 -5.60 0.12
C CYS A 83 4.49 -5.15 -1.20
N LEU A 84 4.97 -6.09 -2.03
CA LEU A 84 5.48 -5.78 -3.37
C LEU A 84 4.39 -5.16 -4.25
N MET A 85 3.19 -5.73 -4.26
CA MET A 85 2.05 -5.20 -5.02
C MET A 85 1.70 -3.77 -4.56
N ASN A 86 1.60 -3.54 -3.25
CA ASN A 86 1.31 -2.21 -2.70
C ASN A 86 2.41 -1.20 -3.10
N ASN A 87 3.68 -1.57 -2.98
CA ASN A 87 4.80 -0.71 -3.38
C ASN A 87 4.80 -0.40 -4.88
N MET A 88 4.50 -1.39 -5.72
CA MET A 88 4.38 -1.20 -7.18
C MET A 88 3.23 -0.25 -7.53
N MET A 89 2.09 -0.35 -6.83
CA MET A 89 0.97 0.58 -7.01
C MET A 89 1.33 1.99 -6.57
N ILE A 90 1.98 2.16 -5.42
CA ILE A 90 2.49 3.47 -4.97
C ILE A 90 3.44 4.05 -6.02
N PHE A 91 4.40 3.26 -6.50
CA PHE A 91 5.37 3.72 -7.49
C PHE A 91 4.70 4.14 -8.80
N LYS A 92 3.78 3.34 -9.33
CA LYS A 92 2.99 3.70 -10.53
C LYS A 92 2.19 4.98 -10.32
N TYR A 93 1.56 5.14 -9.16
CA TYR A 93 0.79 6.33 -8.83
C TYR A 93 1.68 7.58 -8.78
N VAL A 94 2.80 7.52 -8.03
CA VAL A 94 3.75 8.62 -7.93
C VAL A 94 4.29 9.00 -9.31
N ARG A 95 4.71 8.04 -10.12
CA ARG A 95 5.21 8.30 -11.48
C ARG A 95 4.15 8.96 -12.38
N SER A 96 2.90 8.48 -12.31
CA SER A 96 1.78 9.09 -13.04
C SER A 96 1.54 10.54 -12.59
N SER A 97 1.55 10.81 -11.28
CA SER A 97 1.40 12.16 -10.74
C SER A 97 2.56 13.08 -11.11
N THR A 98 3.81 12.60 -11.05
CA THR A 98 5.00 13.38 -11.45
C THR A 98 4.92 13.78 -12.92
N ASN A 99 4.56 12.84 -13.81
CA ASN A 99 4.41 13.13 -15.24
C ASN A 99 3.33 14.19 -15.48
N ARG A 100 2.19 14.15 -14.76
CA ARG A 100 1.12 15.15 -14.89
C ARG A 100 1.56 16.55 -14.46
N VAL A 101 2.34 16.65 -13.38
CA VAL A 101 2.85 17.95 -12.91
C VAL A 101 3.86 18.52 -13.90
N GLN A 102 4.72 17.68 -14.47
CA GLN A 102 5.72 18.11 -15.44
C GLN A 102 5.08 18.64 -16.73
N THR A 103 4.07 17.95 -17.28
CA THR A 103 3.32 18.44 -18.46
C THR A 103 2.60 19.76 -18.17
N SER A 104 1.99 19.90 -17.00
CA SER A 104 1.31 21.16 -16.62
C SER A 104 2.29 22.34 -16.50
N LEU A 105 3.53 22.09 -16.07
CA LEU A 105 4.56 23.12 -15.96
C LEU A 105 5.05 23.56 -17.35
N GLU A 106 5.24 22.61 -18.26
CA GLU A 106 5.64 22.87 -19.64
C GLU A 106 4.57 23.66 -20.40
N ASP A 107 3.30 23.32 -20.24
CA ASP A 107 2.16 24.05 -20.83
C ASP A 107 2.09 25.50 -20.31
N ALA A 108 2.26 25.69 -18.99
CA ALA A 108 2.26 27.02 -18.39
C ALA A 108 3.40 27.90 -18.92
N LYS A 109 4.60 27.32 -19.09
CA LYS A 109 5.76 28.02 -19.65
C LYS A 109 5.57 28.39 -21.13
N ASN A 110 4.98 27.49 -21.92
CA ASN A 110 4.67 27.74 -23.32
C ASN A 110 3.63 28.87 -23.48
N ASN A 111 2.58 28.87 -22.64
CA ASN A 111 1.55 29.91 -22.66
C ASN A 111 2.11 31.28 -22.27
N GLN A 112 3.00 31.37 -21.27
CA GLN A 112 3.67 32.63 -20.92
C GLN A 112 4.51 33.19 -22.07
N HIS A 113 5.28 32.35 -22.77
CA HIS A 113 6.05 32.78 -23.94
C HIS A 113 5.16 33.24 -25.10
N GLN A 114 4.02 32.58 -25.33
CA GLN A 114 3.06 33.04 -26.34
C GLN A 114 2.45 34.40 -25.98
N HIS A 115 2.07 34.61 -24.71
CA HIS A 115 1.51 35.89 -24.27
C HIS A 115 2.51 37.04 -24.43
N GLN A 116 3.79 36.81 -24.09
CA GLN A 116 4.86 37.78 -24.34
C GLN A 116 5.05 38.10 -25.83
N ARG A 117 4.94 37.10 -26.71
CA ARG A 117 5.03 37.30 -28.17
C ARG A 117 3.84 38.02 -28.77
N LEU A 118 2.65 37.89 -28.18
CA LEU A 118 1.45 38.61 -28.59
C LEU A 118 1.53 40.09 -28.15
N SER A 119 1.82 40.35 -26.87
CA SER A 119 2.01 41.73 -26.38
C SER A 119 3.08 42.52 -27.15
N ARG A 120 4.14 41.86 -27.62
CA ARG A 120 5.19 42.53 -28.40
C ARG A 120 4.73 42.93 -29.81
N ARG A 121 3.70 42.28 -30.36
CA ARG A 121 3.12 42.61 -31.67
C ARG A 121 2.15 43.78 -31.61
N ASP A 122 1.47 43.96 -30.47
CA ASP A 122 0.51 45.06 -30.28
C ASP A 122 1.18 46.42 -29.99
N LEU A 123 2.50 46.44 -29.77
CA LEU A 123 3.32 47.62 -29.47
C LEU A 123 3.95 48.27 -30.72
N HIS A 124 3.66 47.76 -31.92
CA HIS A 124 4.16 48.24 -33.20
C HIS A 124 3.00 48.60 -34.14
#